data_AF-A0A1L9PQF1-F1
#
_entry.id   AF-A0A1L9PQF1-F1
#
_cell.length_a   1.000
_cell.length_b   1.000
_cell.length_c   1.000
_cell.angle_alpha   90.00
_cell.angle_beta   90.00
_cell.angle_gamma   90.00
#
_symmetry.space_group_name_H-M   'P 1'
#
loop_
_entity.id
_entity.type
_entity.pdbx_description
1 polymer ?
#
loop_
_entity_poly.entity_id
_entity_poly.type
_entity_poly.pdbx_seq_one_letter_code
_entity_poly.pdbx_strand_id
1 'polypeptide(L)'
;MAYMNSTHDEINNLITDFCRVKPRSRCHSKRIWRLKPSSRDSTACSTHLNMLLADYHLALMPTAGVQLSMVLNVLLARAKQKALENYGYQLDTAEKLKTLFWGYEHAIAFPGTLNTEGNLHCVVDYILQFGEQRDFETNLIVAQAEEPIESRTEYSLVLSVMAMIQHNQGSLNREMYGILTDGVKWVFFHLNKNKYCSLKLEWNGGQQAILGQLSKILNKAVSIKLLGRKDRWKVLRRPQSNVQQQDYSDEEDTLDLEATDELPTKQPFKMHKMKWFQKHGNKKTAEQRMKDFVKQHQLKPSLCEELKDIMNQSRDEGAQKGKDKSLPTLAVTDIRPEDVQCTFRMKVDKNPDGVWHLDPAERRAVPEHLRKTLADYDLAFGDTEQNEAVVRTRVDHGLAKTSSNRTSVSSALSYKSIHFGLETSIELPWPHKGQLKLIKGKIDYVVWYGKSEEAETNMVAIKAKRRGEASLGMYQARVYMGMIHHARKKAGRANMPIYGISTDGYEWYFIYLGPQGNTSSHVLSWEQGKQVEIISHIHKILQQAASLSPVPTTLARQKTLEEESGLALFSGRVTKRVRKE
;
A
#
# COMPACT_ATOMS: atom_id res chain seq x y z
N MET A 1 9.28 -8.19 -25.80
CA MET A 1 8.44 -8.83 -24.76
C MET A 1 8.60 -10.35 -24.70
N ALA A 2 8.49 -11.10 -25.81
CA ALA A 2 8.65 -12.57 -25.79
C ALA A 2 9.99 -13.08 -25.19
N TYR A 3 11.08 -12.31 -25.33
CA TYR A 3 12.41 -12.71 -24.87
C TYR A 3 12.64 -12.58 -23.35
N MET A 4 12.08 -11.55 -22.70
CA MET A 4 12.20 -11.39 -21.23
C MET A 4 11.40 -12.45 -20.46
N ASN A 5 10.37 -13.03 -21.09
CA ASN A 5 9.60 -14.11 -20.51
C ASN A 5 10.39 -15.43 -20.47
N SER A 6 11.28 -15.68 -21.45
CA SER A 6 12.08 -16.91 -21.54
C SER A 6 13.12 -17.01 -20.40
N THR A 7 13.82 -15.92 -20.10
CA THR A 7 14.83 -15.90 -19.03
C THR A 7 14.21 -16.02 -17.63
N HIS A 8 13.00 -15.48 -17.43
CA HIS A 8 12.26 -15.67 -16.18
C HIS A 8 11.88 -17.14 -15.95
N ASP A 9 11.40 -17.84 -16.98
CA ASP A 9 11.01 -19.24 -16.84
C ASP A 9 12.20 -20.14 -16.51
N GLU A 10 13.37 -19.89 -17.12
CA GLU A 10 14.59 -20.65 -16.83
C GLU A 10 15.05 -20.49 -15.37
N ILE A 11 15.10 -19.27 -14.85
CA ILE A 11 15.52 -18.99 -13.46
C ILE A 11 14.57 -19.67 -12.47
N ASN A 12 13.27 -19.63 -12.74
CA ASN A 12 12.31 -20.24 -11.82
C ASN A 12 12.30 -21.76 -11.88
N ASN A 13 12.53 -22.34 -13.06
CA ASN A 13 12.77 -23.78 -13.17
C ASN A 13 14.03 -24.16 -12.37
N LEU A 14 15.11 -23.37 -12.44
CA LEU A 14 16.31 -23.57 -11.63
C LEU A 14 16.03 -23.52 -10.12
N ILE A 15 15.24 -22.54 -9.64
CA ILE A 15 14.91 -22.44 -8.19
C ILE A 15 14.04 -23.62 -7.74
N THR A 16 13.02 -23.98 -8.53
CA THR A 16 12.14 -25.10 -8.18
C THR A 16 12.89 -26.42 -8.24
N ASP A 17 13.80 -26.62 -9.19
CA ASP A 17 14.68 -27.78 -9.27
C ASP A 17 15.69 -27.82 -8.11
N PHE A 18 16.30 -26.69 -7.77
CA PHE A 18 17.18 -26.55 -6.60
C PHE A 18 16.46 -26.95 -5.31
N CYS A 19 15.24 -26.46 -5.12
CA CYS A 19 14.39 -26.82 -3.98
C CYS A 19 13.73 -28.21 -4.11
N ARG A 20 13.96 -28.91 -5.22
CA ARG A 20 13.39 -30.22 -5.58
C ARG A 20 11.86 -30.25 -5.56
N VAL A 21 11.23 -29.12 -5.87
CA VAL A 21 9.78 -28.95 -5.88
C VAL A 21 9.19 -29.49 -7.18
N LYS A 22 8.23 -30.42 -7.07
CA LYS A 22 7.58 -31.08 -8.20
C LYS A 22 6.06 -30.87 -8.19
N PRO A 23 5.40 -30.83 -9.35
CA PRO A 23 3.94 -30.79 -9.39
C PRO A 23 3.35 -32.08 -8.82
N ARG A 24 2.23 -31.95 -8.09
CA ARG A 24 1.46 -33.06 -7.52
C ARG A 24 0.45 -33.60 -8.54
N SER A 25 0.11 -34.88 -8.46
CA SER A 25 -0.89 -35.48 -9.36
C SER A 25 -2.29 -34.85 -9.21
N ARG A 26 -3.03 -34.77 -10.32
CA ARG A 26 -4.34 -34.09 -10.41
C ARG A 26 -5.37 -34.58 -9.37
N CYS A 27 -5.39 -35.89 -9.07
CA CYS A 27 -6.35 -36.47 -8.10
C CYS A 27 -6.18 -35.89 -6.68
N HIS A 28 -4.93 -35.73 -6.23
CA HIS A 28 -4.66 -35.19 -4.90
C HIS A 28 -4.96 -33.68 -4.81
N SER A 29 -4.80 -32.94 -5.91
CA SER A 29 -5.14 -31.52 -5.98
C SER A 29 -6.62 -31.28 -5.68
N LYS A 30 -7.53 -32.08 -6.27
CA LYS A 30 -8.98 -31.95 -6.05
C LYS A 30 -9.37 -32.11 -4.57
N ARG A 31 -8.67 -32.96 -3.81
CA ARG A 31 -8.96 -33.17 -2.38
C ARG A 31 -8.51 -31.99 -1.53
N ILE A 32 -7.34 -31.41 -1.83
CA ILE A 32 -6.77 -30.26 -1.11
C ILE A 32 -7.68 -29.04 -1.26
N TRP A 33 -8.18 -28.80 -2.47
CA TRP A 33 -9.00 -27.62 -2.76
C TRP A 33 -10.51 -27.83 -2.55
N ARG A 34 -10.95 -29.04 -2.19
CA ARG A 34 -12.37 -29.28 -1.89
C ARG A 34 -12.78 -28.48 -0.65
N LEU A 35 -13.80 -27.63 -0.79
CA LEU A 35 -14.51 -27.02 0.32
C LEU A 35 -15.53 -28.05 0.85
N LYS A 36 -15.51 -28.31 2.16
CA LYS A 36 -16.51 -29.17 2.80
C LYS A 36 -17.88 -28.46 2.76
N PRO A 37 -19.01 -29.19 2.64
CA PRO A 37 -20.34 -28.59 2.77
C PRO A 37 -20.52 -27.85 4.10
N SER A 38 -20.01 -28.37 5.22
CA SER A 38 -20.01 -27.66 6.52
C SER A 38 -19.06 -26.47 6.57
N SER A 39 -18.04 -26.41 5.70
CA SER A 39 -17.31 -25.17 5.48
C SER A 39 -18.09 -24.17 4.62
N ARG A 40 -19.23 -24.55 4.02
CA ARG A 40 -20.16 -23.59 3.42
C ARG A 40 -20.96 -22.84 4.48
N ASP A 41 -20.87 -23.14 5.77
CA ASP A 41 -21.32 -22.18 6.79
C ASP A 41 -20.38 -20.96 6.89
N SER A 42 -19.23 -20.98 6.20
CA SER A 42 -18.44 -19.77 5.88
C SER A 42 -19.04 -18.93 4.74
N THR A 43 -20.21 -19.30 4.18
CA THR A 43 -20.94 -18.51 3.17
C THR A 43 -21.46 -17.17 3.67
N ALA A 44 -21.50 -16.96 4.99
CA ALA A 44 -21.54 -15.60 5.50
C ALA A 44 -20.15 -14.98 5.36
N CYS A 45 -19.71 -14.69 4.13
CA CYS A 45 -19.12 -13.37 3.90
C CYS A 45 -20.07 -12.43 4.64
N SER A 46 -19.65 -11.93 5.80
CA SER A 46 -20.57 -11.24 6.69
C SER A 46 -21.30 -10.20 5.84
N THR A 47 -22.61 -10.03 5.99
CA THR A 47 -23.36 -9.00 5.25
C THR A 47 -22.58 -7.68 5.25
N HIS A 48 -21.87 -7.45 6.36
CA HIS A 48 -20.83 -6.46 6.52
C HIS A 48 -19.69 -6.45 5.48
N LEU A 49 -18.90 -7.52 5.27
CA LEU A 49 -17.83 -7.52 4.26
C LEU A 49 -18.37 -7.22 2.85
N ASN A 50 -19.57 -7.68 2.50
CA ASN A 50 -20.21 -7.33 1.23
C ASN A 50 -20.61 -5.85 1.16
N MET A 51 -21.20 -5.30 2.22
CA MET A 51 -21.51 -3.86 2.31
C MET A 51 -20.24 -3.04 2.18
N LEU A 52 -19.17 -3.47 2.83
CA LEU A 52 -17.89 -2.80 2.83
C LEU A 52 -17.25 -2.81 1.42
N LEU A 53 -17.21 -3.97 0.76
CA LEU A 53 -16.77 -4.06 -0.64
C LEU A 53 -17.61 -3.16 -1.56
N ALA A 54 -18.93 -3.06 -1.31
CA ALA A 54 -19.81 -2.18 -2.06
C ALA A 54 -19.53 -0.69 -1.80
N ASP A 55 -19.29 -0.29 -0.55
CA ASP A 55 -18.92 1.09 -0.19
C ASP A 55 -17.61 1.50 -0.87
N TYR A 56 -16.61 0.62 -0.86
CA TYR A 56 -15.33 0.86 -1.52
C TYR A 56 -15.48 1.00 -3.03
N HIS A 57 -16.29 0.14 -3.66
CA HIS A 57 -16.56 0.23 -5.09
C HIS A 57 -17.24 1.53 -5.50
N LEU A 58 -17.99 2.16 -4.58
CA LEU A 58 -18.62 3.47 -4.80
C LEU A 58 -17.65 4.63 -4.55
N ALA A 59 -16.82 4.52 -3.50
CA ALA A 59 -15.92 5.59 -3.08
C ALA A 59 -14.65 5.68 -3.94
N LEU A 60 -14.14 4.54 -4.40
CA LEU A 60 -12.93 4.45 -5.20
C LEU A 60 -13.29 4.13 -6.66
N MET A 61 -12.55 4.72 -7.60
CA MET A 61 -12.77 4.50 -9.03
C MET A 61 -12.78 2.99 -9.35
N PRO A 62 -13.68 2.51 -10.24
CA PRO A 62 -13.92 1.08 -10.50
C PRO A 62 -12.71 0.31 -11.07
N THR A 63 -11.61 1.00 -11.39
CA THR A 63 -10.35 0.41 -11.85
C THR A 63 -9.39 0.07 -10.71
N ALA A 64 -9.73 0.38 -9.46
CA ALA A 64 -9.05 -0.18 -8.30
C ALA A 64 -9.61 -1.60 -8.09
N GLY A 65 -8.83 -2.64 -8.42
CA GLY A 65 -9.19 -4.02 -8.08
C GLY A 65 -9.53 -4.17 -6.59
N VAL A 66 -10.15 -5.29 -6.22
CA VAL A 66 -10.54 -5.58 -4.83
C VAL A 66 -9.38 -5.25 -3.88
N GLN A 67 -9.65 -4.42 -2.87
CA GLN A 67 -8.63 -4.04 -1.89
C GLN A 67 -8.27 -5.28 -1.07
N LEU A 68 -7.21 -5.96 -1.51
CA LEU A 68 -6.77 -7.25 -1.02
C LEU A 68 -6.54 -7.26 0.50
N SER A 69 -5.91 -6.20 1.03
CA SER A 69 -5.67 -6.03 2.47
C SER A 69 -6.95 -6.16 3.30
N MET A 70 -8.06 -5.64 2.80
CA MET A 70 -9.34 -5.67 3.49
C MET A 70 -9.93 -7.07 3.60
N VAL A 71 -9.95 -7.80 2.48
CA VAL A 71 -10.43 -9.19 2.46
C VAL A 71 -9.56 -10.05 3.38
N LEU A 72 -8.25 -9.89 3.32
CA LEU A 72 -7.32 -10.66 4.15
C LEU A 72 -7.49 -10.37 5.66
N ASN A 73 -7.66 -9.10 6.05
CA ASN A 73 -7.78 -8.71 7.45
C ASN A 73 -9.10 -9.17 8.06
N VAL A 74 -10.23 -8.93 7.39
CA VAL A 74 -11.55 -9.33 7.87
C VAL A 74 -11.64 -10.86 8.01
N LEU A 75 -11.08 -11.62 7.06
CA LEU A 75 -11.09 -13.07 7.14
C LEU A 75 -10.15 -13.62 8.23
N LEU A 76 -9.02 -12.95 8.49
CA LEU A 76 -8.13 -13.34 9.59
C LEU A 76 -8.80 -13.09 10.95
N ALA A 77 -9.41 -11.91 11.12
CA ALA A 77 -10.18 -11.57 12.31
C ALA A 77 -11.27 -12.61 12.60
N ARG A 78 -12.04 -12.97 11.56
CA ARG A 78 -13.09 -13.99 11.69
C ARG A 78 -12.53 -15.36 12.07
N ALA A 79 -11.38 -15.74 11.51
CA ALA A 79 -10.71 -17.00 11.86
C ALA A 79 -10.24 -17.01 13.33
N LYS A 80 -9.69 -15.90 13.83
CA LYS A 80 -9.31 -15.73 15.24
C LYS A 80 -10.54 -15.77 16.15
N GLN A 81 -11.59 -15.03 15.82
CA GLN A 81 -12.83 -14.99 16.59
C GLN A 81 -13.44 -16.40 16.73
N LYS A 82 -13.55 -17.13 15.61
CA LYS A 82 -14.04 -18.51 15.62
C LYS A 82 -13.20 -19.41 16.52
N ALA A 83 -11.88 -19.18 16.58
CA ALA A 83 -11.04 -19.96 17.47
C ALA A 83 -11.25 -19.62 18.94
N LEU A 84 -11.40 -18.33 19.28
CA LEU A 84 -11.79 -17.90 20.64
C LEU A 84 -13.14 -18.49 21.07
N GLU A 85 -14.12 -18.53 20.16
CA GLU A 85 -15.42 -19.17 20.41
C GLU A 85 -15.29 -20.68 20.67
N ASN A 86 -14.43 -21.38 19.93
CA ASN A 86 -14.28 -22.84 20.04
C ASN A 86 -13.42 -23.31 21.21
N TYR A 87 -12.37 -22.57 21.56
CA TYR A 87 -11.42 -22.94 22.62
C TYR A 87 -11.66 -22.19 23.93
N GLY A 88 -12.64 -21.27 23.95
CA GLY A 88 -12.94 -20.39 25.07
C GLY A 88 -12.07 -19.14 25.10
N TYR A 89 -12.58 -18.08 25.75
CA TYR A 89 -11.87 -16.82 26.00
C TYR A 89 -10.80 -16.95 27.10
N GLN A 90 -10.00 -18.02 27.07
CA GLN A 90 -8.86 -18.16 27.96
C GLN A 90 -7.77 -17.17 27.55
N LEU A 91 -7.18 -16.47 28.52
CA LEU A 91 -6.15 -15.45 28.29
C LEU A 91 -5.00 -15.98 27.40
N ASP A 92 -4.56 -17.22 27.62
CA ASP A 92 -3.51 -17.87 26.83
C ASP A 92 -3.87 -18.04 25.34
N THR A 93 -5.15 -18.31 25.02
CA THR A 93 -5.61 -18.42 23.63
C THR A 93 -5.56 -17.06 22.94
N ALA A 94 -6.03 -16.01 23.62
CA ALA A 94 -6.01 -14.65 23.08
C ALA A 94 -4.55 -14.18 22.83
N GLU A 95 -3.66 -14.36 23.81
CA GLU A 95 -2.25 -13.99 23.70
C GLU A 95 -1.54 -14.73 22.55
N LYS A 96 -1.80 -16.04 22.38
CA LYS A 96 -1.26 -16.80 21.24
C LYS A 96 -1.75 -16.27 19.90
N LEU A 97 -2.99 -15.81 19.80
CA LEU A 97 -3.56 -15.27 18.56
C LEU A 97 -3.11 -13.84 18.24
N LYS A 98 -2.67 -13.06 19.24
CA LYS A 98 -2.07 -11.73 19.00
C LYS A 98 -0.81 -11.83 18.13
N THR A 99 -0.01 -12.87 18.34
CA THR A 99 1.21 -13.15 17.55
C THR A 99 0.94 -13.83 16.20
N LEU A 100 -0.29 -13.76 15.69
CA LEU A 100 -0.66 -14.20 14.34
C LEU A 100 -1.20 -13.01 13.55
N PHE A 101 -0.39 -12.41 12.68
CA PHE A 101 -0.73 -11.16 12.02
C PHE A 101 -0.18 -11.11 10.59
N TRP A 102 -0.62 -10.12 9.82
CA TRP A 102 -0.09 -9.87 8.48
C TRP A 102 1.13 -8.96 8.54
N GLY A 103 2.26 -9.44 8.05
CA GLY A 103 3.35 -8.59 7.60
C GLY A 103 3.08 -8.08 6.19
N TYR A 104 3.40 -6.81 5.93
CA TYR A 104 3.19 -6.15 4.64
C TYR A 104 4.52 -5.85 3.96
N GLU A 105 4.56 -5.94 2.63
CA GLU A 105 5.70 -5.46 1.82
C GLU A 105 7.06 -6.04 2.28
N HIS A 106 7.10 -7.35 2.55
CA HIS A 106 8.28 -7.99 3.11
C HIS A 106 9.30 -8.34 2.04
N ALA A 107 10.52 -7.82 2.20
CA ALA A 107 11.69 -8.29 1.49
C ALA A 107 12.27 -9.52 2.21
N ILE A 108 12.27 -10.66 1.53
CA ILE A 108 12.84 -11.92 2.02
C ILE A 108 14.17 -12.13 1.31
N ALA A 109 15.25 -12.13 2.08
CA ALA A 109 16.59 -12.43 1.60
C ALA A 109 16.95 -13.90 1.87
N PHE A 110 17.36 -14.60 0.83
CA PHE A 110 17.84 -15.98 0.91
C PHE A 110 19.36 -16.00 0.65
N PRO A 111 20.19 -16.12 1.70
CA PRO A 111 21.63 -16.12 1.54
C PRO A 111 22.13 -17.44 0.94
N GLY A 112 23.07 -17.35 0.00
CA GLY A 112 23.89 -18.48 -0.46
C GLY A 112 23.17 -19.59 -1.22
N THR A 113 21.97 -19.35 -1.77
CA THR A 113 21.14 -20.41 -2.37
C THR A 113 21.57 -20.85 -3.77
N LEU A 114 22.49 -20.15 -4.44
CA LEU A 114 22.78 -20.39 -5.87
C LEU A 114 24.26 -20.37 -6.24
N ASN A 115 25.21 -20.82 -5.40
CA ASN A 115 26.68 -20.81 -5.69
C ASN A 115 27.29 -19.44 -6.13
N THR A 116 26.47 -18.41 -6.27
CA THR A 116 26.81 -17.03 -6.55
C THR A 116 26.79 -16.31 -5.21
N GLU A 117 27.78 -15.46 -4.96
CA GLU A 117 27.91 -14.61 -3.76
C GLU A 117 26.80 -13.54 -3.61
N GLY A 118 25.60 -13.77 -4.15
CA GLY A 118 24.44 -12.88 -4.06
C GLY A 118 23.35 -13.47 -3.18
N ASN A 119 22.76 -12.63 -2.33
CA ASN A 119 21.51 -12.94 -1.65
C ASN A 119 20.36 -12.82 -2.65
N LEU A 120 19.49 -13.82 -2.72
CA LEU A 120 18.27 -13.71 -3.51
C LEU A 120 17.24 -12.93 -2.68
N HIS A 121 16.86 -11.74 -3.16
CA HIS A 121 15.85 -10.91 -2.50
C HIS A 121 14.52 -11.05 -3.25
N CYS A 122 13.46 -11.37 -2.52
CA CYS A 122 12.11 -11.35 -3.07
C CYS A 122 11.21 -10.48 -2.21
N VAL A 123 10.40 -9.64 -2.84
CA VAL A 123 9.40 -8.83 -2.14
C VAL A 123 8.04 -9.48 -2.29
N VAL A 124 7.40 -9.81 -1.16
CA VAL A 124 6.01 -10.28 -1.10
C VAL A 124 5.12 -9.20 -0.52
N ASP A 125 3.93 -9.03 -1.08
CA ASP A 125 3.01 -7.97 -0.66
C ASP A 125 2.41 -8.25 0.72
N TYR A 126 2.10 -9.51 1.03
CA TYR A 126 1.61 -9.93 2.34
C TYR A 126 2.21 -11.27 2.78
N ILE A 127 2.49 -11.39 4.07
CA ILE A 127 2.94 -12.62 4.70
C ILE A 127 2.20 -12.83 6.01
N LEU A 128 1.63 -14.01 6.21
CA LEU A 128 1.02 -14.35 7.50
C LEU A 128 2.10 -14.84 8.44
N GLN A 129 2.44 -14.03 9.45
CA GLN A 129 3.51 -14.32 10.40
C GLN A 129 2.97 -15.00 11.66
N PHE A 130 3.76 -15.92 12.21
CA PHE A 130 3.55 -16.51 13.52
C PHE A 130 4.67 -16.08 14.47
N GLY A 131 4.31 -15.84 15.74
CA GLY A 131 5.30 -15.65 16.80
C GLY A 131 5.85 -14.23 16.86
N GLU A 132 7.02 -14.09 17.47
CA GLU A 132 7.75 -12.83 17.47
C GLU A 132 8.38 -12.60 16.10
N GLN A 133 8.49 -11.33 15.70
CA GLN A 133 8.97 -10.89 14.39
C GLN A 133 10.35 -11.46 14.00
N ARG A 134 11.16 -11.87 14.99
CA ARG A 134 12.51 -12.42 14.80
C ARG A 134 12.55 -13.86 14.28
N ASP A 135 11.51 -14.65 14.52
CA ASP A 135 11.55 -16.09 14.23
C ASP A 135 11.05 -16.47 12.83
N PHE A 136 10.67 -15.47 12.00
CA PHE A 136 10.12 -15.61 10.65
C PHE A 136 9.42 -16.96 10.39
N GLU A 137 8.31 -17.16 11.07
CA GLU A 137 7.47 -18.32 10.84
C GLU A 137 6.29 -17.91 9.97
N THR A 138 6.13 -18.57 8.83
CA THR A 138 4.96 -18.37 7.97
C THR A 138 4.49 -19.68 7.35
N ASN A 139 3.21 -19.74 7.04
CA ASN A 139 2.60 -20.79 6.23
C ASN A 139 1.77 -20.21 5.07
N LEU A 140 1.75 -18.89 4.89
CA LEU A 140 0.96 -18.22 3.85
C LEU A 140 1.67 -16.95 3.39
N ILE A 141 1.94 -16.89 2.09
CA ILE A 141 2.36 -15.66 1.40
C ILE A 141 1.30 -15.25 0.37
N VAL A 142 1.18 -13.95 0.13
CA VAL A 142 0.30 -13.39 -0.90
C VAL A 142 1.08 -12.37 -1.70
N ALA A 143 1.04 -12.50 -3.01
CA ALA A 143 1.60 -11.55 -3.96
C ALA A 143 0.46 -10.94 -4.80
N GLN A 144 0.51 -9.63 -4.95
CA GLN A 144 -0.35 -8.86 -5.83
C GLN A 144 0.36 -8.60 -7.15
N ALA A 145 -0.23 -9.07 -8.25
CA ALA A 145 0.24 -8.77 -9.60
C ALA A 145 -0.11 -7.33 -9.96
N GLU A 146 0.84 -6.63 -10.60
CA GLU A 146 0.63 -5.26 -11.07
C GLU A 146 -0.11 -5.22 -12.41
N GLU A 147 0.08 -6.25 -13.22
CA GLU A 147 -0.57 -6.46 -14.50
C GLU A 147 -1.61 -7.58 -14.40
N PRO A 148 -2.62 -7.59 -15.29
CA PRO A 148 -3.56 -8.69 -15.37
C PRO A 148 -2.85 -10.03 -15.54
N ILE A 149 -3.31 -11.04 -14.81
CA ILE A 149 -2.69 -12.36 -14.82
C ILE A 149 -3.09 -13.10 -16.10
N GLU A 150 -2.22 -13.10 -17.11
CA GLU A 150 -2.52 -13.70 -18.41
C GLU A 150 -1.90 -15.09 -18.56
N SER A 151 -0.71 -15.29 -18.02
CA SER A 151 0.11 -16.45 -18.33
C SER A 151 0.45 -17.31 -17.10
N ARG A 152 1.13 -18.44 -17.33
CA ARG A 152 1.64 -19.30 -16.25
C ARG A 152 2.98 -18.82 -15.69
N THR A 153 3.72 -18.03 -16.44
CA THR A 153 5.11 -17.64 -16.11
C THR A 153 5.14 -16.74 -14.88
N GLU A 154 4.08 -15.96 -14.66
CA GLU A 154 3.89 -15.10 -13.48
C GLU A 154 3.70 -15.87 -12.16
N TYR A 155 3.38 -17.18 -12.21
CA TYR A 155 3.13 -18.01 -11.02
C TYR A 155 4.40 -18.41 -10.30
N SER A 156 5.50 -18.32 -11.03
CA SER A 156 6.78 -18.84 -10.67
C SER A 156 7.37 -18.14 -9.45
N LEU A 157 7.20 -16.82 -9.34
CA LEU A 157 7.66 -16.03 -8.20
C LEU A 157 7.14 -16.55 -6.86
N VAL A 158 5.82 -16.68 -6.72
CA VAL A 158 5.19 -17.14 -5.48
C VAL A 158 5.66 -18.57 -5.14
N LEU A 159 5.74 -19.43 -6.16
CA LEU A 159 6.16 -20.80 -5.96
C LEU A 159 7.63 -20.92 -5.55
N SER A 160 8.51 -20.12 -6.16
CA SER A 160 9.93 -20.01 -5.83
C SER A 160 10.11 -19.53 -4.40
N VAL A 161 9.40 -18.47 -3.97
CA VAL A 161 9.43 -18.00 -2.57
C VAL A 161 8.97 -19.09 -1.62
N MET A 162 7.85 -19.74 -1.89
CA MET A 162 7.36 -20.83 -1.04
C MET A 162 8.38 -21.97 -0.94
N ALA A 163 8.99 -22.34 -2.06
CA ALA A 163 9.98 -23.40 -2.13
C ALA A 163 11.22 -23.06 -1.29
N MET A 164 11.70 -21.82 -1.37
CA MET A 164 12.86 -21.36 -0.61
C MET A 164 12.57 -21.27 0.89
N ILE A 165 11.40 -20.75 1.29
CA ILE A 165 11.01 -20.72 2.71
C ILE A 165 10.91 -22.17 3.23
N GLN A 166 10.27 -23.08 2.51
CA GLN A 166 10.19 -24.49 2.92
C GLN A 166 11.58 -25.15 2.99
N HIS A 167 12.47 -24.86 2.04
CA HIS A 167 13.84 -25.36 2.04
C HIS A 167 14.62 -24.91 3.27
N ASN A 168 14.55 -23.62 3.60
CA ASN A 168 15.27 -23.03 4.74
C ASN A 168 14.70 -23.48 6.10
N GLN A 169 13.39 -23.70 6.20
CA GLN A 169 12.75 -24.28 7.38
C GLN A 169 13.14 -25.75 7.64
N GLY A 170 13.81 -26.41 6.68
CA GLY A 170 14.35 -27.77 6.82
C GLY A 170 13.29 -28.88 6.72
N SER A 171 13.52 -30.01 7.39
CA SER A 171 12.68 -31.22 7.31
C SER A 171 11.34 -31.11 8.04
N LEU A 172 11.03 -29.95 8.64
CA LEU A 172 9.72 -29.64 9.18
C LEU A 172 8.75 -29.58 8.00
N ASN A 173 8.16 -30.74 7.66
CA ASN A 173 7.17 -30.94 6.61
C ASN A 173 5.89 -30.13 6.88
N ARG A 174 6.01 -28.81 6.77
CA ARG A 174 4.93 -27.86 7.00
C ARG A 174 4.26 -27.57 5.67
N GLU A 175 2.95 -27.63 5.71
CA GLU A 175 2.11 -27.19 4.59
C GLU A 175 2.29 -25.68 4.45
N MET A 176 2.64 -25.25 3.25
CA MET A 176 2.74 -23.85 2.91
C MET A 176 1.72 -23.51 1.83
N TYR A 177 1.12 -22.34 1.97
CA TYR A 177 0.15 -21.78 1.05
C TYR A 177 0.74 -20.53 0.39
N GLY A 178 0.37 -20.31 -0.85
CA GLY A 178 0.73 -19.11 -1.60
C GLY A 178 -0.47 -18.62 -2.38
N ILE A 179 -0.57 -17.32 -2.58
CA ILE A 179 -1.64 -16.71 -3.36
C ILE A 179 -1.03 -15.68 -4.30
N LEU A 180 -1.39 -15.73 -5.57
CA LEU A 180 -1.13 -14.68 -6.55
C LEU A 180 -2.46 -14.10 -7.03
N THR A 181 -2.61 -12.77 -7.04
CA THR A 181 -3.82 -12.14 -7.55
C THR A 181 -3.60 -10.74 -8.13
N ASP A 182 -4.31 -10.39 -9.20
CA ASP A 182 -4.45 -9.02 -9.73
C ASP A 182 -5.76 -8.35 -9.24
N GLY A 183 -6.46 -8.99 -8.30
CA GLY A 183 -7.80 -8.62 -7.81
C GLY A 183 -8.96 -9.24 -8.60
N VAL A 184 -8.74 -9.67 -9.84
CA VAL A 184 -9.74 -10.34 -10.70
C VAL A 184 -9.50 -11.85 -10.76
N LYS A 185 -8.27 -12.28 -11.02
CA LYS A 185 -7.84 -13.67 -11.03
C LYS A 185 -7.10 -13.99 -9.74
N TRP A 186 -7.35 -15.18 -9.23
CA TRP A 186 -6.78 -15.68 -7.98
C TRP A 186 -6.18 -17.05 -8.22
N VAL A 187 -4.88 -17.18 -8.00
CA VAL A 187 -4.15 -18.44 -8.11
C VAL A 187 -3.65 -18.84 -6.74
N PHE A 188 -4.25 -19.89 -6.20
CA PHE A 188 -3.86 -20.48 -4.94
C PHE A 188 -2.83 -21.57 -5.18
N PHE A 189 -1.81 -21.63 -4.33
CA PHE A 189 -0.77 -22.64 -4.31
C PHE A 189 -0.78 -23.33 -2.96
N HIS A 190 -0.50 -24.63 -2.97
CA HIS A 190 -0.27 -25.41 -1.76
C HIS A 190 0.96 -26.31 -2.00
N LEU A 191 1.98 -26.11 -1.17
CA LEU A 191 3.26 -26.81 -1.21
C LEU A 191 3.41 -27.67 0.05
N ASN A 192 3.62 -28.98 -0.12
CA ASN A 192 3.80 -29.91 0.98
C ASN A 192 4.72 -31.06 0.54
N LYS A 193 5.81 -31.30 1.28
CA LYS A 193 6.83 -32.31 0.98
C LYS A 193 7.42 -32.14 -0.42
N ASN A 194 7.81 -30.91 -0.77
CA ASN A 194 8.31 -30.53 -2.09
C ASN A 194 7.35 -30.90 -3.24
N LYS A 195 6.05 -31.06 -2.95
CA LYS A 195 5.02 -31.28 -3.96
C LYS A 195 4.02 -30.17 -3.91
N TYR A 196 3.83 -29.48 -5.03
CA TYR A 196 2.87 -28.38 -5.10
C TYR A 196 1.65 -28.72 -5.94
N CYS A 197 0.53 -28.06 -5.64
CA CYS A 197 -0.63 -28.00 -6.53
C CYS A 197 -1.20 -26.59 -6.53
N SER A 198 -1.93 -26.24 -7.59
CA SER A 198 -2.59 -24.95 -7.69
C SER A 198 -4.08 -25.06 -7.98
N LEU A 199 -4.81 -24.00 -7.65
CA LEU A 199 -6.21 -23.77 -7.96
C LEU A 199 -6.35 -22.35 -8.53
N LYS A 200 -6.98 -22.23 -9.69
CA LYS A 200 -7.29 -20.93 -10.30
C LYS A 200 -8.77 -20.64 -10.10
N LEU A 201 -9.08 -19.42 -9.68
CA LEU A 201 -10.44 -18.91 -9.55
C LEU A 201 -10.50 -17.50 -10.13
N GLU A 202 -11.66 -17.10 -10.60
CA GLU A 202 -11.94 -15.73 -11.02
C GLU A 202 -12.92 -15.11 -10.03
N TRP A 203 -12.68 -13.85 -9.70
CA TRP A 203 -13.51 -13.09 -8.79
C TRP A 203 -14.93 -12.98 -9.34
N ASN A 204 -15.06 -12.67 -10.63
CA ASN A 204 -16.34 -12.61 -11.32
C ASN A 204 -16.99 -14.00 -11.38
N GLY A 205 -18.03 -14.21 -10.56
CA GLY A 205 -18.73 -15.49 -10.45
C GLY A 205 -18.09 -16.49 -9.47
N GLY A 206 -16.86 -16.27 -9.00
CA GLY A 206 -16.15 -17.17 -8.08
C GLY A 206 -15.87 -16.59 -6.70
N GLN A 207 -16.42 -15.43 -6.33
CA GLN A 207 -16.18 -14.75 -5.04
C GLN A 207 -16.31 -15.69 -3.84
N GLN A 208 -17.43 -16.43 -3.75
CA GLN A 208 -17.68 -17.34 -2.62
C GLN A 208 -16.66 -18.50 -2.56
N ALA A 209 -16.20 -18.99 -3.71
CA ALA A 209 -15.15 -20.00 -3.75
C ALA A 209 -13.81 -19.43 -3.26
N ILE A 210 -13.45 -18.21 -3.69
CA ILE A 210 -12.23 -17.51 -3.27
C ILE A 210 -12.25 -17.26 -1.76
N LEU A 211 -13.32 -16.65 -1.24
CA LEU A 211 -13.49 -16.38 0.19
C LEU A 211 -13.49 -17.67 1.01
N GLY A 212 -14.10 -18.75 0.51
CA GLY A 212 -14.07 -20.06 1.13
C GLY A 212 -12.67 -20.67 1.21
N GLN A 213 -11.85 -20.53 0.16
CA GLN A 213 -10.44 -20.99 0.20
C GLN A 213 -9.61 -20.16 1.17
N LEU A 214 -9.72 -18.83 1.12
CA LEU A 214 -9.02 -17.94 2.05
C LEU A 214 -9.37 -18.29 3.50
N SER A 215 -10.66 -18.40 3.81
CA SER A 215 -11.14 -18.80 5.13
C SER A 215 -10.59 -20.15 5.56
N LYS A 216 -10.57 -21.14 4.66
CA LYS A 216 -10.01 -22.47 4.93
C LYS A 216 -8.52 -22.40 5.30
N ILE A 217 -7.74 -21.62 4.56
CA ILE A 217 -6.29 -21.46 4.78
C ILE A 217 -6.05 -20.74 6.12
N LEU A 218 -6.77 -19.65 6.39
CA LEU A 218 -6.60 -18.87 7.62
C LEU A 218 -7.04 -19.64 8.87
N ASN A 219 -8.14 -20.39 8.82
CA ASN A 219 -8.53 -21.29 9.92
C ASN A 219 -7.47 -22.36 10.19
N LYS A 220 -6.81 -22.88 9.13
CA LYS A 220 -5.70 -23.82 9.27
C LYS A 220 -4.49 -23.16 9.93
N ALA A 221 -4.15 -21.93 9.56
CA ALA A 221 -3.07 -21.15 10.19
C ALA A 221 -3.34 -20.91 11.69
N VAL A 222 -4.55 -20.45 12.04
CA VAL A 222 -5.00 -20.27 13.43
C VAL A 222 -4.90 -21.59 14.21
N SER A 223 -5.33 -22.71 13.61
CA SER A 223 -5.23 -24.02 14.25
C SER A 223 -3.79 -24.45 14.50
N ILE A 224 -2.88 -24.20 13.54
CA ILE A 224 -1.45 -24.49 13.70
C ILE A 224 -0.86 -23.69 14.86
N LYS A 225 -1.26 -22.42 15.00
CA LYS A 225 -0.79 -21.54 16.08
C LYS A 225 -1.28 -21.99 17.45
N LEU A 226 -2.57 -22.30 17.58
CA LEU A 226 -3.17 -22.69 18.87
C LEU A 226 -2.76 -24.08 19.35
N LEU A 227 -2.76 -25.06 18.44
CA LEU A 227 -2.40 -26.44 18.76
C LEU A 227 -0.89 -26.65 18.90
N GLY A 228 -0.10 -25.56 18.96
CA GLY A 228 1.35 -25.51 18.89
C GLY A 228 1.97 -26.85 19.24
N ARG A 229 2.56 -27.53 18.24
CA ARG A 229 3.19 -28.83 18.50
C ARG A 229 4.18 -28.63 19.64
N LYS A 230 3.92 -29.29 20.78
CA LYS A 230 4.81 -29.35 21.95
C LYS A 230 6.18 -29.93 21.63
N ASP A 231 6.39 -30.43 20.41
CA ASP A 231 7.72 -30.72 19.86
C ASP A 231 8.50 -29.42 19.76
N ARG A 232 9.22 -29.12 20.84
CA ARG A 232 10.09 -27.96 21.02
C ARG A 232 10.79 -27.67 19.70
N TRP A 233 10.61 -26.45 19.25
CA TRP A 233 11.53 -25.71 18.40
C TRP A 233 12.92 -25.79 19.04
N LYS A 234 13.63 -26.89 18.83
CA LYS A 234 15.07 -26.89 19.01
C LYS A 234 15.56 -25.99 17.90
N VAL A 235 15.80 -24.74 18.25
CA VAL A 235 16.57 -23.78 17.47
C VAL A 235 17.90 -24.46 17.18
N LEU A 236 17.97 -25.21 16.08
CA LEU A 236 19.25 -25.48 15.45
C LEU A 236 19.73 -24.11 15.03
N ARG A 237 20.76 -23.59 15.69
CA ARG A 237 21.51 -22.41 15.25
C ARG A 237 21.93 -22.66 13.80
N ARG A 238 21.11 -22.18 12.87
CA ARG A 238 21.38 -22.10 11.43
C ARG A 238 21.57 -20.63 11.11
N PRO A 239 22.33 -20.29 10.05
CA PRO A 239 22.54 -18.90 9.67
C PRO A 239 21.18 -18.23 9.58
N GLN A 240 21.00 -17.19 10.40
CA GLN A 240 19.76 -16.43 10.46
C GLN A 240 19.42 -16.02 9.03
N SER A 241 18.24 -16.40 8.54
CA SER A 241 17.67 -15.68 7.42
C SER A 241 17.52 -14.24 7.92
N ASN A 242 18.34 -13.33 7.38
CA ASN A 242 18.22 -11.91 7.66
C ASN A 242 16.94 -11.43 6.98
N VAL A 243 15.80 -11.66 7.64
CA VAL A 243 14.56 -10.94 7.35
C VAL A 243 14.73 -9.58 7.98
N GLN A 244 15.45 -8.72 7.26
CA GLN A 244 15.37 -7.30 7.55
C GLN A 244 14.01 -6.85 7.04
N GLN A 245 13.12 -6.50 7.97
CA GLN A 245 12.18 -5.45 7.62
C GLN A 245 13.06 -4.23 7.38
N GLN A 246 13.34 -3.96 6.11
CA GLN A 246 14.16 -2.83 5.74
C GLN A 246 13.27 -1.61 5.98
N ASP A 247 13.26 -1.15 7.23
CA ASP A 247 12.64 0.11 7.59
C ASP A 247 13.55 1.17 7.00
N TYR A 248 13.19 1.69 5.83
CA TYR A 248 14.00 2.62 5.04
C TYR A 248 14.14 4.02 5.69
N SER A 249 14.02 4.12 7.03
CA SER A 249 14.04 5.37 7.79
C SER A 249 15.17 5.53 8.79
N ASP A 250 15.86 4.47 9.23
CA ASP A 250 16.71 4.56 10.42
C ASP A 250 18.21 4.43 10.10
N GLU A 251 18.77 5.48 9.48
CA GLU A 251 20.17 5.85 9.65
C GLU A 251 20.26 7.39 9.79
N GLU A 252 20.27 7.86 11.04
CA GLU A 252 21.08 9.01 11.53
C GLU A 252 20.94 9.12 13.06
N ASP A 253 22.01 8.75 13.79
CA ASP A 253 22.77 9.64 14.69
C ASP A 253 23.63 8.84 15.70
N THR A 254 24.85 8.52 15.27
CA THR A 254 26.05 8.66 16.12
C THR A 254 27.15 9.29 15.25
N LEU A 255 27.46 10.54 15.56
CA LEU A 255 28.52 11.33 14.93
C LEU A 255 29.89 10.73 15.27
N ASP A 256 30.69 10.45 14.23
CA ASP A 256 32.10 10.83 14.18
C ASP A 256 32.50 11.06 12.71
N LEU A 257 33.16 12.19 12.49
CA LEU A 257 33.57 12.73 11.19
C LEU A 257 34.75 11.93 10.62
N GLU A 258 34.63 11.46 9.36
CA GLU A 258 35.56 11.77 8.25
C GLU A 258 35.27 10.97 6.96
N ALA A 259 35.26 11.69 5.83
CA ALA A 259 35.49 11.29 4.43
C ALA A 259 34.56 10.28 3.69
N THR A 260 33.76 10.88 2.79
CA THR A 260 33.43 10.49 1.40
C THR A 260 32.90 9.07 1.07
N ASP A 261 31.60 8.99 0.79
CA ASP A 261 31.07 8.46 -0.48
C ASP A 261 29.61 8.94 -0.68
N GLU A 262 29.25 9.33 -1.90
CA GLU A 262 27.91 9.85 -2.24
C GLU A 262 26.81 8.79 -2.05
N LEU A 263 25.92 9.00 -1.08
CA LEU A 263 24.73 8.17 -0.86
C LEU A 263 23.69 8.38 -1.98
N PRO A 264 23.08 7.30 -2.52
CA PRO A 264 22.15 7.40 -3.64
C PRO A 264 20.77 7.93 -3.22
N THR A 265 20.22 8.78 -4.07
CA THR A 265 18.88 9.39 -3.94
C THR A 265 17.73 8.37 -3.86
N LYS A 266 16.82 8.58 -2.89
CA LYS A 266 15.63 7.77 -2.59
C LYS A 266 14.71 7.65 -3.82
N GLN A 267 14.55 6.44 -4.36
CA GLN A 267 13.58 6.12 -5.43
C GLN A 267 12.41 5.29 -4.87
N PRO A 268 11.17 5.43 -5.39
CA PRO A 268 9.98 4.82 -4.80
C PRO A 268 9.94 3.29 -4.89
N PHE A 269 9.41 2.66 -3.83
CA PHE A 269 9.26 1.21 -3.59
C PHE A 269 8.66 0.42 -4.77
N LYS A 270 7.66 0.99 -5.47
CA LYS A 270 7.01 0.39 -6.65
C LYS A 270 8.00 0.07 -7.79
N MET A 271 9.15 0.74 -7.84
CA MET A 271 10.15 0.52 -8.87
C MET A 271 11.13 -0.62 -8.52
N HIS A 272 11.21 -1.05 -7.26
CA HIS A 272 12.08 -2.15 -6.83
C HIS A 272 11.55 -3.53 -7.22
N LYS A 273 10.22 -3.70 -7.35
CA LYS A 273 9.59 -5.00 -7.70
C LYS A 273 10.07 -5.55 -9.05
N MET A 274 10.50 -4.69 -9.98
CA MET A 274 11.06 -5.09 -11.29
C MET A 274 12.53 -4.72 -11.53
N LYS A 275 13.10 -3.67 -10.88
CA LYS A 275 14.47 -3.20 -11.18
C LYS A 275 15.60 -4.01 -10.54
N TRP A 276 15.28 -5.05 -9.77
CA TRP A 276 16.24 -5.95 -9.13
C TRP A 276 17.24 -6.56 -10.14
N PHE A 277 16.81 -6.85 -11.37
CA PHE A 277 17.68 -7.44 -12.40
C PHE A 277 18.72 -6.48 -12.99
N GLN A 278 18.58 -5.16 -12.81
CA GLN A 278 19.41 -4.18 -13.54
C GLN A 278 20.43 -3.44 -12.68
N LYS A 279 20.27 -3.36 -11.35
CA LYS A 279 20.91 -2.27 -10.61
C LYS A 279 22.20 -2.61 -9.85
N HIS A 280 22.52 -3.88 -9.55
CA HIS A 280 23.67 -4.19 -8.67
C HIS A 280 24.69 -5.16 -9.26
N GLY A 281 25.62 -4.60 -10.01
CA GLY A 281 26.95 -5.14 -10.22
C GLY A 281 27.88 -4.06 -10.73
N ASN A 282 29.08 -3.95 -10.15
CA ASN A 282 30.19 -3.20 -10.75
C ASN A 282 30.29 -3.64 -12.23
N LYS A 283 30.30 -2.68 -13.17
CA LYS A 283 30.19 -2.90 -14.62
C LYS A 283 31.06 -4.06 -15.12
N LYS A 284 32.30 -4.14 -14.64
CA LYS A 284 33.25 -5.19 -14.99
C LYS A 284 32.87 -6.55 -14.40
N THR A 285 32.35 -6.57 -13.18
CA THR A 285 31.93 -7.78 -12.46
C THR A 285 30.63 -8.34 -13.02
N ALA A 286 29.66 -7.51 -13.40
CA ALA A 286 28.42 -7.95 -14.04
C ALA A 286 28.69 -8.52 -15.45
N GLU A 287 29.53 -7.84 -16.23
CA GLU A 287 29.93 -8.29 -17.56
C GLU A 287 30.73 -9.60 -17.51
N GLN A 288 31.64 -9.74 -16.54
CA GLN A 288 32.41 -10.98 -16.35
C GLN A 288 31.52 -12.13 -15.86
N ARG A 289 30.61 -11.88 -14.90
CA ARG A 289 29.65 -12.89 -14.41
C ARG A 289 28.69 -13.35 -15.51
N MET A 290 28.28 -12.45 -16.41
CA MET A 290 27.45 -12.80 -17.57
C MET A 290 28.24 -13.67 -18.55
N LYS A 291 29.51 -13.35 -18.82
CA LYS A 291 30.40 -14.17 -19.65
C LYS A 291 30.64 -15.55 -19.05
N ASP A 292 30.84 -15.62 -17.73
CA ASP A 292 31.07 -16.87 -17.02
C ASP A 292 29.78 -17.74 -17.00
N PHE A 293 28.62 -17.13 -16.81
CA PHE A 293 27.31 -17.81 -16.89
C PHE A 293 27.03 -18.36 -18.29
N VAL A 294 27.27 -17.58 -19.34
CA VAL A 294 27.12 -18.01 -20.75
C VAL A 294 28.07 -19.16 -21.07
N LYS A 295 29.31 -19.11 -20.56
CA LYS A 295 30.29 -20.18 -20.72
C LYS A 295 29.93 -21.44 -19.93
N GLN A 296 29.41 -21.29 -18.71
CA GLN A 296 29.01 -22.40 -17.83
C GLN A 296 27.78 -23.15 -18.36
N HIS A 297 26.86 -22.44 -19.02
CA HIS A 297 25.61 -23.02 -19.54
C HIS A 297 25.58 -23.21 -21.06
N GLN A 298 26.72 -23.04 -21.74
CA GLN A 298 26.86 -23.19 -23.20
C GLN A 298 25.83 -22.37 -24.00
N LEU A 299 25.48 -21.18 -23.50
CA LEU A 299 24.53 -20.30 -24.19
C LEU A 299 25.17 -19.74 -25.47
N LYS A 300 24.34 -19.47 -26.49
CA LYS A 300 24.82 -19.02 -27.79
C LYS A 300 25.54 -17.66 -27.67
N PRO A 301 26.72 -17.47 -28.27
CA PRO A 301 27.47 -16.20 -28.24
C PRO A 301 26.69 -14.97 -28.71
N SER A 302 25.70 -15.14 -29.59
CA SER A 302 24.82 -14.07 -30.08
C SER A 302 24.01 -13.39 -28.96
N LEU A 303 23.73 -14.10 -27.87
CA LEU A 303 23.00 -13.59 -26.71
C LEU A 303 23.81 -12.52 -25.95
N CYS A 304 25.14 -12.67 -25.91
CA CYS A 304 26.03 -11.74 -25.23
C CYS A 304 26.10 -10.38 -25.93
N GLU A 305 26.06 -10.36 -27.27
CA GLU A 305 26.11 -9.12 -28.03
C GLU A 305 24.76 -8.37 -27.97
N GLU A 306 23.63 -9.07 -28.05
CA GLU A 306 22.30 -8.44 -27.88
C GLU A 306 22.10 -7.82 -26.50
N LEU A 307 22.60 -8.46 -25.43
CA LEU A 307 22.52 -7.90 -24.08
C LEU A 307 23.38 -6.65 -23.91
N LYS A 308 24.54 -6.57 -24.59
CA LYS A 308 25.35 -5.34 -24.62
C LYS A 308 24.60 -4.20 -25.31
N ASP A 309 23.89 -4.49 -26.40
CA ASP A 309 23.09 -3.49 -27.13
C ASP A 309 21.94 -2.92 -26.28
N ILE A 310 21.24 -3.76 -25.52
CA ILE A 310 20.19 -3.32 -24.58
C ILE A 310 20.76 -2.39 -23.50
N MET A 311 21.94 -2.73 -22.94
CA MET A 311 22.60 -1.86 -21.97
C MET A 311 23.05 -0.53 -22.59
N ASN A 312 23.48 -0.53 -23.85
CA ASN A 312 23.87 0.69 -24.56
C ASN A 312 22.65 1.57 -24.91
N GLN A 313 21.50 1.01 -25.30
CA GLN A 313 20.28 1.78 -25.56
C GLN A 313 19.77 2.52 -24.33
N SER A 314 19.83 1.90 -23.15
CA SER A 314 19.44 2.56 -21.89
C SER A 314 20.36 3.73 -21.48
N ARG A 315 21.55 3.83 -22.10
CA ARG A 315 22.50 4.93 -21.90
C ARG A 315 22.16 6.16 -22.74
N ASP A 316 21.71 5.94 -23.98
CA ASP A 316 21.39 7.05 -24.90
C ASP A 316 20.11 7.79 -24.47
N GLU A 317 19.16 7.08 -23.84
CA GLU A 317 17.98 7.68 -23.20
C GLU A 317 18.34 8.56 -21.97
N GLY A 318 19.46 8.27 -21.30
CA GLY A 318 19.96 9.07 -20.18
C GLY A 318 20.78 10.29 -20.60
N ALA A 319 21.49 10.20 -21.72
CA ALA A 319 22.35 11.27 -22.24
C ALA A 319 21.58 12.35 -23.03
N GLN A 320 20.37 12.06 -23.52
CA GLN A 320 19.54 13.01 -24.28
C GLN A 320 18.66 13.96 -23.42
N LYS A 321 18.68 13.87 -22.08
CA LYS A 321 18.12 14.93 -21.22
C LYS A 321 19.10 16.11 -21.10
N GLY A 322 19.25 16.83 -22.21
CA GLY A 322 20.00 18.08 -22.28
C GLY A 322 19.36 19.19 -21.47
N LYS A 323 20.18 19.85 -20.64
CA LYS A 323 20.27 21.31 -20.37
C LYS A 323 19.01 22.18 -20.20
N ASP A 324 17.84 21.64 -19.88
CA ASP A 324 16.84 22.47 -19.19
C ASP A 324 17.37 22.74 -17.78
N LYS A 325 17.59 24.02 -17.44
CA LYS A 325 17.91 24.45 -16.07
C LYS A 325 16.68 24.20 -15.18
N SER A 326 16.46 22.95 -14.81
CA SER A 326 15.39 22.58 -13.90
C SER A 326 15.61 23.28 -12.56
N LEU A 327 14.55 23.88 -12.02
CA LEU A 327 14.60 24.51 -10.70
C LEU A 327 15.11 23.51 -9.65
N PRO A 328 15.92 23.94 -8.67
CA PRO A 328 16.29 23.08 -7.55
C PRO A 328 15.02 22.60 -6.85
N THR A 329 14.95 21.30 -6.56
CA THR A 329 13.78 20.69 -5.92
C THR A 329 13.90 20.79 -4.40
N LEU A 330 12.77 21.05 -3.73
CA LEU A 330 12.63 21.01 -2.29
C LEU A 330 11.47 20.06 -1.96
N ALA A 331 11.71 19.00 -1.20
CA ALA A 331 10.61 18.12 -0.82
C ALA A 331 9.73 18.83 0.23
N VAL A 332 8.43 18.54 0.21
CA VAL A 332 7.49 19.06 1.22
C VAL A 332 7.90 18.63 2.64
N THR A 333 8.49 17.45 2.78
CA THR A 333 9.02 16.92 4.05
C THR A 333 10.22 17.70 4.58
N ASP A 334 10.92 18.46 3.73
CA ASP A 334 12.12 19.20 4.09
C ASP A 334 11.80 20.63 4.57
N ILE A 335 10.53 21.06 4.46
CA ILE A 335 10.08 22.35 5.00
C ILE A 335 9.83 22.17 6.49
N ARG A 336 10.64 22.86 7.31
CA ARG A 336 10.55 22.76 8.76
C ARG A 336 9.19 23.25 9.29
N PRO A 337 8.62 22.60 10.31
CA PRO A 337 7.36 22.99 10.95
C PRO A 337 7.21 24.50 11.23
N GLU A 338 8.26 25.13 11.77
CA GLU A 338 8.33 26.54 12.11
C GLU A 338 8.33 27.47 10.89
N ASP A 339 8.81 27.00 9.75
CA ASP A 339 8.89 27.79 8.51
C ASP A 339 7.56 27.78 7.74
N VAL A 340 6.65 26.84 8.00
CA VAL A 340 5.41 26.66 7.22
C VAL A 340 4.53 27.91 7.22
N GLN A 341 4.29 28.50 8.39
CA GLN A 341 3.40 29.66 8.51
C GLN A 341 3.96 30.87 7.76
N CYS A 342 5.24 31.17 7.95
CA CYS A 342 5.92 32.27 7.27
C CYS A 342 6.00 32.03 5.75
N THR A 343 6.32 30.80 5.34
CA THR A 343 6.45 30.42 3.92
C THR A 343 5.15 30.65 3.16
N PHE A 344 4.01 30.22 3.72
CA PHE A 344 2.70 30.30 3.06
C PHE A 344 1.82 31.46 3.54
N ARG A 345 2.38 32.40 4.32
CA ARG A 345 1.69 33.57 4.89
C ARG A 345 0.42 33.21 5.65
N MET A 346 0.46 32.09 6.36
CA MET A 346 -0.63 31.62 7.21
C MET A 346 -0.60 32.33 8.56
N LYS A 347 -1.77 32.58 9.13
CA LYS A 347 -1.92 33.16 10.47
C LYS A 347 -2.72 32.21 11.34
N VAL A 348 -2.37 32.03 12.60
CA VAL A 348 -3.22 31.25 13.52
C VAL A 348 -4.52 32.03 13.76
N ASP A 349 -5.65 31.34 13.67
CA ASP A 349 -6.96 31.90 13.97
C ASP A 349 -7.07 32.21 15.46
N LYS A 350 -7.62 33.39 15.79
CA LYS A 350 -7.82 33.83 17.18
C LYS A 350 -9.07 33.20 17.81
N ASN A 351 -10.00 32.68 16.99
CA ASN A 351 -11.22 32.03 17.45
C ASN A 351 -11.36 30.63 16.81
N PRO A 352 -10.54 29.65 17.23
CA PRO A 352 -10.50 28.34 16.60
C PRO A 352 -11.81 27.55 16.77
N ASP A 353 -12.57 27.79 17.83
CA ASP A 353 -13.72 26.96 18.24
C ASP A 353 -14.91 27.06 17.30
N GLY A 354 -15.10 28.22 16.65
CA GLY A 354 -16.25 28.44 15.76
C GLY A 354 -16.27 27.50 14.55
N VAL A 355 -15.09 27.15 14.01
CA VAL A 355 -14.98 26.32 12.80
C VAL A 355 -15.24 24.83 13.11
N TRP A 356 -14.82 24.39 14.28
CA TRP A 356 -14.90 22.99 14.71
C TRP A 356 -16.16 22.67 15.51
N HIS A 357 -17.05 23.64 15.68
CA HIS A 357 -18.37 23.37 16.24
C HIS A 357 -19.13 22.38 15.33
N LEU A 358 -19.77 21.39 15.96
CA LEU A 358 -20.67 20.44 15.30
C LEU A 358 -22.07 20.64 15.85
N ASP A 359 -22.97 21.10 14.98
CA ASP A 359 -24.38 21.18 15.34
C ASP A 359 -24.93 19.78 15.62
N PRO A 360 -25.95 19.63 16.50
CA PRO A 360 -26.58 18.34 16.73
C PRO A 360 -27.05 17.63 15.45
N ALA A 361 -27.47 18.39 14.43
CA ALA A 361 -27.89 17.87 13.13
C ALA A 361 -26.72 17.44 12.22
N GLU A 362 -25.52 17.95 12.46
CA GLU A 362 -24.29 17.55 11.76
C GLU A 362 -23.69 16.27 12.34
N ARG A 363 -24.07 15.88 13.56
CA ARG A 363 -23.59 14.65 14.18
C ARG A 363 -24.04 13.43 13.40
N ARG A 364 -23.10 12.52 13.16
CA ARG A 364 -23.30 11.27 12.43
C ARG A 364 -22.88 10.12 13.34
N ALA A 365 -23.81 9.19 13.57
CA ALA A 365 -23.47 7.96 14.26
C ALA A 365 -22.42 7.18 13.45
N VAL A 366 -21.48 6.55 14.14
CA VAL A 366 -20.54 5.61 13.50
C VAL A 366 -21.35 4.42 13.00
N PRO A 367 -21.33 4.12 11.68
CA PRO A 367 -22.06 2.98 11.16
C PRO A 367 -21.63 1.68 11.85
N GLU A 368 -22.59 0.85 12.24
CA GLU A 368 -22.35 -0.39 13.00
C GLU A 368 -21.30 -1.29 12.33
N HIS A 369 -21.41 -1.37 11.02
CA HIS A 369 -20.57 -2.22 10.20
C HIS A 369 -19.13 -1.65 10.15
N LEU A 370 -18.93 -0.33 10.04
CA LEU A 370 -17.60 0.29 10.17
C LEU A 370 -16.98 0.00 11.55
N ARG A 371 -17.78 0.10 12.62
CA ARG A 371 -17.32 -0.25 13.98
C ARG A 371 -16.86 -1.69 14.06
N LYS A 372 -17.62 -2.62 13.48
CA LYS A 372 -17.25 -4.04 13.37
C LYS A 372 -15.99 -4.25 12.54
N THR A 373 -15.82 -3.54 11.42
CA THR A 373 -14.57 -3.63 10.64
C THR A 373 -13.40 -3.22 11.49
N LEU A 374 -13.45 -2.05 12.13
CA LEU A 374 -12.31 -1.54 12.87
C LEU A 374 -11.96 -2.47 14.05
N ALA A 375 -12.97 -3.05 14.70
CA ALA A 375 -12.76 -4.10 15.70
C ALA A 375 -12.15 -5.39 15.10
N ASP A 376 -12.56 -5.80 13.90
CA ASP A 376 -11.94 -6.92 13.19
C ASP A 376 -10.45 -6.64 12.90
N TYR A 377 -10.10 -5.39 12.56
CA TYR A 377 -8.70 -5.00 12.37
C TYR A 377 -7.92 -5.06 13.68
N ASP A 378 -8.49 -4.52 14.76
CA ASP A 378 -7.87 -4.59 16.09
C ASP A 378 -7.63 -6.06 16.48
N LEU A 379 -8.55 -6.97 16.15
CA LEU A 379 -8.38 -8.40 16.37
C LEU A 379 -7.34 -9.04 15.43
N ALA A 380 -7.29 -8.65 14.17
CA ALA A 380 -6.36 -9.19 13.17
C ALA A 380 -4.91 -8.81 13.47
N PHE A 381 -4.66 -7.58 13.93
CA PHE A 381 -3.32 -7.08 14.26
C PHE A 381 -2.93 -7.27 15.71
N GLY A 382 -3.89 -7.24 16.65
CA GLY A 382 -3.57 -7.24 18.08
C GLY A 382 -2.71 -6.03 18.45
N ASP A 383 -1.72 -6.26 19.31
CA ASP A 383 -0.84 -5.21 19.87
C ASP A 383 0.44 -4.99 19.04
N THR A 384 0.58 -5.60 17.86
CA THR A 384 1.80 -5.45 17.04
C THR A 384 1.98 -4.03 16.55
N GLU A 385 3.24 -3.62 16.30
CA GLU A 385 3.54 -2.33 15.68
C GLU A 385 2.73 -2.14 14.39
N GLN A 386 1.84 -1.16 14.42
CA GLN A 386 0.97 -0.87 13.30
C GLN A 386 1.74 -0.05 12.29
N ASN A 387 2.23 -0.74 11.28
CA ASN A 387 2.93 -0.14 10.16
C ASN A 387 1.99 0.67 9.24
N GLU A 388 2.58 1.33 8.26
CA GLU A 388 1.90 2.24 7.33
C GLU A 388 0.69 1.58 6.64
N ALA A 389 0.77 0.28 6.33
CA ALA A 389 -0.30 -0.42 5.63
C ALA A 389 -1.54 -0.61 6.51
N VAL A 390 -1.37 -0.89 7.80
CA VAL A 390 -2.48 -1.01 8.76
C VAL A 390 -3.16 0.34 8.93
N VAL A 391 -2.36 1.38 9.17
CA VAL A 391 -2.83 2.77 9.26
C VAL A 391 -3.60 3.17 8.00
N ARG A 392 -3.02 2.95 6.81
CA ARG A 392 -3.65 3.25 5.51
C ARG A 392 -5.01 2.61 5.43
N THR A 393 -5.07 1.33 5.78
CA THR A 393 -6.30 0.59 5.65
C THR A 393 -7.37 1.11 6.63
N ARG A 394 -7.05 1.43 7.89
CA ARG A 394 -8.02 2.06 8.82
C ARG A 394 -8.53 3.41 8.31
N VAL A 395 -7.63 4.26 7.80
CA VAL A 395 -7.96 5.58 7.26
C VAL A 395 -8.85 5.46 6.03
N ASP A 396 -8.52 4.55 5.09
CA ASP A 396 -9.33 4.25 3.91
C ASP A 396 -10.77 3.92 4.31
N HIS A 397 -10.97 3.14 5.38
CA HIS A 397 -12.31 2.74 5.83
C HIS A 397 -13.11 3.93 6.36
N GLY A 398 -12.48 4.81 7.15
CA GLY A 398 -13.13 6.03 7.65
C GLY A 398 -13.52 6.99 6.51
N LEU A 399 -12.63 7.19 5.55
CA LEU A 399 -12.84 8.09 4.41
C LEU A 399 -13.83 7.52 3.37
N ALA A 400 -13.67 6.26 2.96
CA ALA A 400 -14.56 5.64 1.97
C ALA A 400 -15.99 5.49 2.49
N LYS A 401 -16.17 5.26 3.80
CA LYS A 401 -17.52 5.07 4.32
C LYS A 401 -18.31 6.36 4.42
N THR A 402 -17.65 7.45 4.80
CA THR A 402 -18.28 8.77 4.94
C THR A 402 -18.76 9.33 3.61
N SER A 403 -18.17 8.92 2.49
CA SER A 403 -18.59 9.34 1.14
C SER A 403 -19.75 8.53 0.54
N SER A 404 -19.97 7.29 0.99
CA SER A 404 -20.99 6.37 0.42
C SER A 404 -22.42 6.58 0.98
N ASN A 405 -22.67 7.57 1.85
CA ASN A 405 -23.94 7.66 2.59
C ASN A 405 -25.15 7.98 1.68
N ARG A 406 -25.95 6.92 1.40
CA ARG A 406 -27.11 6.89 0.50
C ARG A 406 -28.41 7.52 1.05
N THR A 407 -28.34 8.32 2.12
CA THR A 407 -29.54 8.61 2.94
C THR A 407 -30.51 9.63 2.36
N SER A 408 -30.26 10.25 1.21
CA SER A 408 -31.32 10.95 0.46
C SER A 408 -31.04 11.04 -1.05
N VAL A 409 -32.11 11.00 -1.86
CA VAL A 409 -32.05 11.16 -3.33
C VAL A 409 -31.48 12.54 -3.72
N SER A 410 -31.71 13.56 -2.90
CA SER A 410 -31.21 14.93 -3.09
C SER A 410 -29.69 15.05 -2.85
N SER A 411 -29.17 14.45 -1.78
CA SER A 411 -27.74 14.46 -1.47
C SER A 411 -26.94 13.55 -2.43
N ALA A 412 -27.52 12.45 -2.90
CA ALA A 412 -26.85 11.51 -3.81
C ALA A 412 -26.41 12.13 -5.15
N LEU A 413 -27.05 13.19 -5.64
CA LEU A 413 -26.63 13.89 -6.86
C LEU A 413 -25.43 14.83 -6.63
N SER A 414 -25.30 15.40 -5.43
CA SER A 414 -24.23 16.35 -5.07
C SER A 414 -22.92 15.63 -4.71
N TYR A 415 -22.96 14.41 -4.17
CA TYR A 415 -21.74 13.62 -3.92
C TYR A 415 -21.14 12.97 -5.18
N LYS A 416 -21.91 12.84 -6.28
CA LYS A 416 -21.43 12.26 -7.55
C LYS A 416 -20.32 13.07 -8.22
N SER A 417 -20.21 14.34 -7.87
CA SER A 417 -19.24 15.27 -8.44
C SER A 417 -18.03 15.51 -7.53
N ILE A 418 -17.94 14.74 -6.44
CA ILE A 418 -16.75 14.63 -5.63
C ILE A 418 -15.95 13.41 -6.11
N HIS A 419 -14.64 13.57 -6.19
CA HIS A 419 -13.72 12.49 -6.54
C HIS A 419 -12.59 12.38 -5.53
N PHE A 420 -12.29 11.16 -5.08
CA PHE A 420 -11.09 10.89 -4.29
C PHE A 420 -9.91 10.64 -5.22
N GLY A 421 -8.89 11.48 -5.14
CA GLY A 421 -7.56 11.19 -5.64
C GLY A 421 -6.74 10.48 -4.57
N LEU A 422 -6.05 9.41 -4.98
CA LEU A 422 -5.09 8.71 -4.13
C LEU A 422 -3.68 9.01 -4.61
N GLU A 423 -2.73 9.12 -3.67
CA GLU A 423 -1.29 9.14 -3.98
C GLU A 423 -0.94 10.21 -5.03
N THR A 424 -1.51 11.40 -4.86
CA THR A 424 -1.47 12.50 -5.83
C THR A 424 -0.18 13.29 -5.68
N SER A 425 0.65 13.32 -6.73
CA SER A 425 1.85 14.16 -6.76
C SER A 425 1.45 15.62 -6.93
N ILE A 426 2.12 16.51 -6.22
CA ILE A 426 1.91 17.96 -6.27
C ILE A 426 3.25 18.66 -6.43
N GLU A 427 3.27 19.64 -7.33
CA GLU A 427 4.47 20.43 -7.65
C GLU A 427 4.08 21.92 -7.74
N LEU A 428 4.87 22.80 -7.12
CA LEU A 428 4.67 24.26 -7.19
C LEU A 428 6.01 25.00 -7.15
N PRO A 429 6.33 25.83 -8.16
CA PRO A 429 7.44 26.78 -8.07
C PRO A 429 7.18 27.81 -6.95
N TRP A 430 8.10 27.95 -6.01
CA TRP A 430 7.96 28.82 -4.86
C TRP A 430 9.27 29.52 -4.43
N PRO A 431 9.25 30.81 -4.07
CA PRO A 431 10.40 31.46 -3.44
C PRO A 431 10.63 30.94 -2.01
N HIS A 432 11.70 30.20 -1.78
CA HIS A 432 12.08 29.68 -0.48
C HIS A 432 13.50 30.12 -0.12
N LYS A 433 13.66 30.84 1.00
CA LYS A 433 14.94 31.40 1.48
C LYS A 433 15.69 32.19 0.39
N GLY A 434 14.97 33.04 -0.35
CA GLY A 434 15.53 33.90 -1.39
C GLY A 434 15.78 33.23 -2.75
N GLN A 435 15.57 31.92 -2.88
CA GLN A 435 15.74 31.18 -4.13
C GLN A 435 14.42 30.60 -4.63
N LEU A 436 14.16 30.67 -5.94
CA LEU A 436 13.03 29.97 -6.55
C LEU A 436 13.34 28.46 -6.59
N LYS A 437 12.53 27.67 -5.88
CA LYS A 437 12.64 26.21 -5.82
C LYS A 437 11.34 25.57 -6.31
N LEU A 438 11.43 24.35 -6.83
CA LEU A 438 10.25 23.53 -7.11
C LEU A 438 9.90 22.76 -5.84
N ILE A 439 8.86 23.20 -5.12
CA ILE A 439 8.34 22.46 -3.96
C ILE A 439 7.57 21.26 -4.51
N LYS A 440 7.94 20.06 -4.06
CA LYS A 440 7.36 18.81 -4.55
C LYS A 440 6.98 17.88 -3.41
N GLY A 441 5.84 17.22 -3.54
CA GLY A 441 5.40 16.22 -2.59
C GLY A 441 4.37 15.27 -3.17
N LYS A 442 3.82 14.42 -2.31
CA LYS A 442 2.80 13.45 -2.63
C LYS A 442 1.76 13.43 -1.51
N ILE A 443 0.52 13.68 -1.89
CA ILE A 443 -0.64 13.71 -1.00
C ILE A 443 -1.25 12.31 -0.98
N ASP A 444 -1.47 11.74 0.21
CA ASP A 444 -2.07 10.40 0.33
C ASP A 444 -3.50 10.38 -0.19
N TYR A 445 -4.32 11.35 0.23
CA TYR A 445 -5.70 11.51 -0.22
C TYR A 445 -6.02 12.96 -0.55
N VAL A 446 -6.74 13.17 -1.62
CA VAL A 446 -7.25 14.48 -2.00
C VAL A 446 -8.70 14.34 -2.44
N VAL A 447 -9.53 15.28 -2.02
CA VAL A 447 -10.94 15.34 -2.41
C VAL A 447 -11.08 16.46 -3.43
N TRP A 448 -11.44 16.09 -4.65
CA TRP A 448 -11.77 17.02 -5.73
C TRP A 448 -13.26 17.29 -5.72
N TYR A 449 -13.65 18.52 -5.97
CA TYR A 449 -15.00 18.86 -6.41
C TYR A 449 -14.88 19.41 -7.83
N GLY A 450 -15.62 18.85 -8.78
CA GLY A 450 -15.47 19.21 -10.20
C GLY A 450 -14.33 18.48 -10.91
N LYS A 451 -13.76 19.10 -11.96
CA LYS A 451 -12.77 18.46 -12.83
C LYS A 451 -11.38 18.44 -12.19
N SER A 452 -10.71 17.30 -12.23
CA SER A 452 -9.36 17.14 -11.64
C SER A 452 -8.32 18.08 -12.25
N GLU A 453 -8.47 18.44 -13.53
CA GLU A 453 -7.56 19.35 -14.25
C GLU A 453 -7.66 20.80 -13.76
N GLU A 454 -8.78 21.15 -13.13
CA GLU A 454 -9.00 22.49 -12.56
C GLU A 454 -8.45 22.56 -11.12
N ALA A 455 -7.96 21.44 -10.58
CA ALA A 455 -7.36 21.33 -9.26
C ALA A 455 -8.24 21.92 -8.13
N GLU A 456 -9.55 21.80 -8.31
CA GLU A 456 -10.56 22.25 -7.37
C GLU A 456 -10.66 21.24 -6.20
N THR A 457 -9.72 21.32 -5.25
CA THR A 457 -9.74 20.52 -4.02
C THR A 457 -10.03 21.33 -2.76
N ASN A 458 -10.98 20.86 -1.94
CA ASN A 458 -11.27 21.47 -0.64
C ASN A 458 -10.70 20.64 0.52
N MET A 459 -10.10 19.48 0.28
CA MET A 459 -9.56 18.63 1.33
C MET A 459 -8.33 17.87 0.86
N VAL A 460 -7.28 17.93 1.68
CA VAL A 460 -6.12 17.03 1.62
C VAL A 460 -6.10 16.19 2.89
N ALA A 461 -5.74 14.91 2.80
CA ALA A 461 -5.46 14.08 3.96
C ALA A 461 -4.09 13.44 3.83
N ILE A 462 -3.33 13.53 4.91
CA ILE A 462 -2.02 12.94 5.09
C ILE A 462 -2.15 11.83 6.11
N LYS A 463 -1.54 10.71 5.76
CA LYS A 463 -1.56 9.51 6.56
C LYS A 463 -0.19 9.38 7.23
N ALA A 464 -0.22 9.20 8.55
CA ALA A 464 0.98 8.89 9.30
C ALA A 464 1.57 7.54 8.85
N LYS A 465 2.87 7.38 9.04
CA LYS A 465 3.53 6.10 8.73
C LYS A 465 3.32 5.09 9.85
N ARG A 466 3.32 5.55 11.11
CA ARG A 466 3.07 4.70 12.27
C ARG A 466 2.03 5.31 13.19
N ARG A 467 1.50 4.47 14.09
CA ARG A 467 0.66 4.94 15.21
C ARG A 467 1.46 5.89 16.11
N GLY A 468 0.83 6.98 16.54
CA GLY A 468 1.43 8.07 17.33
C GLY A 468 2.13 9.15 16.50
N GLU A 469 2.23 8.99 15.17
CA GLU A 469 2.94 9.94 14.30
C GLU A 469 1.99 10.89 13.55
N ALA A 470 0.70 10.92 13.89
CA ALA A 470 -0.28 11.78 13.23
C ALA A 470 0.07 13.28 13.29
N SER A 471 0.78 13.71 14.33
CA SER A 471 1.26 15.08 14.47
C SER A 471 2.30 15.47 13.40
N LEU A 472 3.15 14.55 12.95
CA LEU A 472 4.18 14.82 11.93
C LEU A 472 3.56 15.14 10.57
N GLY A 473 2.48 14.44 10.21
CA GLY A 473 1.74 14.70 8.97
C GLY A 473 0.97 16.03 8.98
N MET A 474 0.72 16.63 10.15
CA MET A 474 -0.01 17.90 10.27
C MET A 474 0.70 19.03 9.52
N TYR A 475 2.04 19.10 9.61
CA TYR A 475 2.82 20.15 8.96
C TYR A 475 2.83 19.95 7.44
N GLN A 476 2.95 18.71 6.97
CA GLN A 476 2.86 18.37 5.55
C GLN A 476 1.49 18.77 4.99
N ALA A 477 0.40 18.43 5.70
CA ALA A 477 -0.94 18.84 5.32
C ALA A 477 -1.05 20.37 5.17
N ARG A 478 -0.52 21.14 6.13
CA ARG A 478 -0.49 22.61 6.05
C ARG A 478 0.30 23.12 4.84
N VAL A 479 1.45 22.54 4.52
CA VAL A 479 2.22 22.89 3.32
C VAL A 479 1.37 22.70 2.06
N TYR A 480 0.75 21.52 1.90
CA TYR A 480 -0.11 21.25 0.74
C TYR A 480 -1.31 22.21 0.66
N MET A 481 -1.97 22.47 1.78
CA MET A 481 -3.08 23.43 1.85
C MET A 481 -2.62 24.83 1.43
N GLY A 482 -1.43 25.26 1.85
CA GLY A 482 -0.84 26.56 1.47
C GLY A 482 -0.52 26.66 -0.01
N MET A 483 0.05 25.60 -0.59
CA MET A 483 0.30 25.52 -2.04
C MET A 483 -0.99 25.68 -2.84
N ILE A 484 -2.06 24.96 -2.45
CA ILE A 484 -3.36 25.01 -3.12
C ILE A 484 -4.03 26.38 -2.91
N HIS A 485 -4.00 26.94 -1.69
CA HIS A 485 -4.56 28.25 -1.39
C HIS A 485 -3.91 29.36 -2.22
N HIS A 486 -2.58 29.36 -2.31
CA HIS A 486 -1.85 30.31 -3.13
C HIS A 486 -2.24 30.18 -4.61
N ALA A 487 -2.25 28.96 -5.14
CA ALA A 487 -2.59 28.70 -6.53
C ALA A 487 -3.98 29.24 -6.88
N ARG A 488 -4.98 28.94 -6.04
CA ARG A 488 -6.35 29.45 -6.18
C ARG A 488 -6.41 30.96 -6.18
N LYS A 489 -5.73 31.59 -5.23
CA LYS A 489 -5.69 33.06 -5.12
C LYS A 489 -5.05 33.69 -6.35
N LYS A 490 -3.97 33.12 -6.87
CA LYS A 490 -3.28 33.61 -8.07
C LYS A 490 -4.13 33.45 -9.33
N ALA A 491 -4.89 32.35 -9.42
CA ALA A 491 -5.81 32.09 -10.53
C ALA A 491 -7.17 32.83 -10.42
N GLY A 492 -7.35 33.71 -9.42
CA GLY A 492 -8.60 34.46 -9.23
C GLY A 492 -9.80 33.58 -8.89
N ARG A 493 -9.58 32.37 -8.36
CA ARG A 493 -10.66 31.44 -7.98
C ARG A 493 -11.32 31.90 -6.69
N ALA A 494 -12.57 31.45 -6.48
CA ALA A 494 -13.30 31.71 -5.25
C ALA A 494 -12.45 31.28 -4.05
N ASN A 495 -12.27 32.22 -3.12
CA ASN A 495 -11.44 32.03 -1.95
C ASN A 495 -12.22 31.22 -0.91
N MET A 496 -12.20 29.90 -1.09
CA MET A 496 -12.93 28.95 -0.27
C MET A 496 -12.00 28.31 0.78
N PRO A 497 -12.54 27.90 1.94
CA PRO A 497 -11.76 27.17 2.92
C PRO A 497 -11.20 25.87 2.35
N ILE A 498 -9.99 25.53 2.79
CA ILE A 498 -9.35 24.25 2.53
C ILE A 498 -9.23 23.52 3.85
N TYR A 499 -9.56 22.24 3.85
CA TYR A 499 -9.41 21.35 4.99
C TYR A 499 -8.19 20.45 4.81
N GLY A 500 -7.52 20.20 5.93
CA GLY A 500 -6.46 19.21 6.04
C GLY A 500 -6.88 18.16 7.05
N ILE A 501 -6.50 16.92 6.81
CA ILE A 501 -6.52 15.87 7.82
C ILE A 501 -5.11 15.32 7.93
N SER A 502 -4.62 15.12 9.15
CA SER A 502 -3.48 14.26 9.41
C SER A 502 -3.89 13.18 10.40
N THR A 503 -3.67 11.91 10.07
CA THR A 503 -4.15 10.81 10.92
C THR A 503 -3.31 9.56 10.80
N ASP A 504 -3.20 8.83 11.90
CA ASP A 504 -2.68 7.46 11.98
C ASP A 504 -3.81 6.41 12.13
N GLY A 505 -5.07 6.82 11.94
CA GLY A 505 -6.25 5.99 12.16
C GLY A 505 -6.75 5.94 13.60
N TYR A 506 -6.01 6.48 14.57
CA TYR A 506 -6.39 6.58 15.99
C TYR A 506 -6.51 8.04 16.42
N GLU A 507 -5.50 8.85 16.12
CA GLU A 507 -5.50 10.29 16.30
C GLU A 507 -5.82 10.98 14.98
N TRP A 508 -6.65 12.01 15.05
CA TRP A 508 -7.15 12.75 13.90
C TRP A 508 -6.93 14.24 14.13
N TYR A 509 -6.01 14.81 13.38
CA TYR A 509 -5.75 16.25 13.32
C TYR A 509 -6.53 16.83 12.15
N PHE A 510 -7.63 17.50 12.45
CA PHE A 510 -8.35 18.32 11.50
C PHE A 510 -7.71 19.69 11.44
N ILE A 511 -7.48 20.19 10.23
CA ILE A 511 -6.82 21.46 9.97
C ILE A 511 -7.73 22.26 9.06
N TYR A 512 -7.90 23.53 9.36
CA TYR A 512 -8.69 24.45 8.56
C TYR A 512 -7.77 25.55 8.09
N LEU A 513 -7.84 25.90 6.80
CA LEU A 513 -7.24 27.09 6.22
C LEU A 513 -8.37 27.91 5.61
N GLY A 514 -8.72 28.98 6.29
CA GLY A 514 -9.77 29.90 5.89
C GLY A 514 -9.36 30.76 4.69
N PRO A 515 -10.34 31.42 4.05
CA PRO A 515 -10.10 32.27 2.89
C PRO A 515 -8.99 33.31 3.10
N GLN A 516 -8.94 33.93 4.28
CA GLN A 516 -7.98 35.00 4.57
C GLN A 516 -6.58 34.49 4.96
N GLY A 517 -6.33 33.19 4.85
CA GLY A 517 -5.08 32.56 5.28
C GLY A 517 -5.01 32.31 6.79
N ASN A 518 -6.13 32.44 7.51
CA ASN A 518 -6.25 32.05 8.91
C ASN A 518 -6.31 30.52 9.04
N THR A 519 -5.60 29.96 10.01
CA THR A 519 -5.49 28.52 10.22
C THR A 519 -5.97 28.13 11.61
N SER A 520 -6.75 27.06 11.68
CA SER A 520 -7.19 26.45 12.93
C SER A 520 -6.90 24.95 12.90
N SER A 521 -6.80 24.31 14.06
CA SER A 521 -6.59 22.86 14.15
C SER A 521 -7.38 22.28 15.31
N HIS A 522 -7.83 21.04 15.15
CA HIS A 522 -8.64 20.31 16.12
C HIS A 522 -8.18 18.86 16.16
N VAL A 523 -7.96 18.33 17.37
CA VAL A 523 -7.41 16.99 17.57
C VAL A 523 -8.45 16.12 18.26
N LEU A 524 -8.73 14.96 17.68
CA LEU A 524 -9.66 13.97 18.20
C LEU A 524 -9.00 12.61 18.27
N SER A 525 -9.27 11.86 19.34
CA SER A 525 -8.78 10.50 19.54
C SER A 525 -9.93 9.49 19.44
N TRP A 526 -9.78 8.54 18.54
CA TRP A 526 -10.71 7.42 18.32
C TRP A 526 -10.89 6.59 19.59
N GLU A 527 -9.80 6.35 20.33
CA GLU A 527 -9.83 5.53 21.56
C GLU A 527 -10.48 6.24 22.73
N GLN A 528 -10.47 7.58 22.73
CA GLN A 528 -11.13 8.41 23.76
C GLN A 528 -12.64 8.60 23.51
N GLY A 529 -13.26 7.75 22.69
CA GLY A 529 -14.70 7.79 22.44
C GLY A 529 -15.14 8.91 21.49
N LYS A 530 -14.23 9.55 20.76
CA LYS A 530 -14.53 10.65 19.82
C LYS A 530 -14.89 10.19 18.41
N GLN A 531 -15.31 8.94 18.26
CA GLN A 531 -15.55 8.36 16.93
C GLN A 531 -16.70 9.05 16.21
N VAL A 532 -17.74 9.47 16.93
CA VAL A 532 -18.88 10.21 16.36
C VAL A 532 -18.41 11.57 15.83
N GLU A 533 -17.64 12.33 16.60
CA GLU A 533 -17.11 13.63 16.20
C GLU A 533 -16.19 13.52 14.98
N ILE A 534 -15.29 12.52 14.96
CA ILE A 534 -14.39 12.26 13.82
C ILE A 534 -15.20 12.04 12.53
N ILE A 535 -16.16 11.10 12.56
CA ILE A 535 -17.01 10.79 11.40
C ILE A 535 -17.85 12.00 10.98
N SER A 536 -18.34 12.78 11.94
CA SER A 536 -19.12 13.99 11.69
C SER A 536 -18.29 15.08 11.00
N HIS A 537 -17.05 15.30 11.42
CA HIS A 537 -16.15 16.26 10.76
C HIS A 537 -15.79 15.86 9.34
N ILE A 538 -15.45 14.59 9.11
CA ILE A 538 -15.19 14.10 7.74
C ILE A 538 -16.43 14.32 6.88
N HIS A 539 -17.62 13.95 7.37
CA HIS A 539 -18.87 14.16 6.65
C HIS A 539 -19.14 15.64 6.37
N LYS A 540 -18.94 16.53 7.35
CA LYS A 540 -19.10 17.99 7.20
C LYS A 540 -18.18 18.54 6.11
N ILE A 541 -16.91 18.12 6.09
CA ILE A 541 -15.92 18.53 5.08
C ILE A 541 -16.33 18.04 3.68
N LEU A 542 -16.75 16.77 3.56
CA LEU A 542 -17.21 16.21 2.29
C LEU A 542 -18.52 16.85 1.81
N GLN A 543 -19.45 17.15 2.71
CA GLN A 543 -20.70 17.84 2.38
C GLN A 543 -20.42 19.26 1.87
N GLN A 544 -19.45 19.96 2.47
CA GLN A 544 -19.01 21.24 1.95
C GLN A 544 -18.39 21.09 0.55
N ALA A 545 -17.54 20.09 0.31
CA ALA A 545 -17.03 19.78 -1.03
C ALA A 545 -18.17 19.61 -2.05
N ALA A 546 -19.19 18.85 -1.66
CA ALA A 546 -20.36 18.54 -2.49
C ALA A 546 -21.10 19.81 -2.90
N SER A 547 -21.25 20.74 -1.94
CA SER A 547 -21.92 22.03 -2.16
C SER A 547 -21.14 23.01 -3.04
N LEU A 548 -19.83 22.80 -3.20
CA LEU A 548 -18.96 23.61 -4.07
C LEU A 548 -18.89 23.10 -5.50
N SER A 549 -19.41 21.90 -5.76
CA SER A 549 -19.40 21.33 -7.11
C SER A 549 -20.22 22.21 -8.07
N PRO A 550 -19.69 22.51 -9.28
CA PRO A 550 -20.20 23.60 -10.09
C PRO A 550 -21.66 23.43 -10.51
N VAL A 551 -22.44 24.48 -10.27
CA VAL A 551 -23.59 24.83 -11.09
C VAL A 551 -23.03 25.33 -12.43
N PRO A 552 -23.46 24.80 -13.58
CA PRO A 552 -22.90 25.16 -14.88
C PRO A 552 -23.03 26.68 -15.09
N THR A 553 -21.92 27.42 -15.09
CA THR A 553 -21.93 28.84 -15.42
C THR A 553 -20.82 29.25 -16.38
N THR A 554 -21.30 29.79 -17.50
CA THR A 554 -20.66 30.64 -18.53
C THR A 554 -19.63 30.03 -19.50
N LEU A 555 -19.86 30.36 -20.78
CA LEU A 555 -19.22 29.88 -22.01
C LEU A 555 -17.72 30.25 -22.19
N ALA A 556 -17.08 30.92 -21.23
CA ALA A 556 -15.69 31.35 -21.34
C ALA A 556 -14.75 30.41 -20.56
N ARG A 557 -13.72 29.88 -21.24
CA ARG A 557 -12.68 29.04 -20.63
C ARG A 557 -11.89 29.86 -19.60
N GLN A 558 -12.02 29.54 -18.32
CA GLN A 558 -11.09 30.02 -17.29
C GLN A 558 -9.75 29.26 -17.40
N LYS A 559 -8.63 29.95 -17.16
CA LYS A 559 -7.30 29.31 -17.12
C LYS A 559 -7.20 28.35 -15.93
N THR A 560 -6.44 27.27 -16.09
CA THR A 560 -6.25 26.26 -15.03
C THR A 560 -5.32 26.78 -13.91
N LEU A 561 -5.31 26.13 -12.75
CA LEU A 561 -4.34 26.46 -11.69
C LEU A 561 -2.90 26.26 -12.16
N GLU A 562 -2.65 25.26 -13.01
CA GLU A 562 -1.34 25.03 -13.61
C GLU A 562 -0.93 26.20 -14.50
N GLU A 563 -1.82 26.67 -15.38
CA GLU A 563 -1.55 27.79 -16.29
C GLU A 563 -1.26 29.11 -15.53
N GLU A 564 -1.94 29.35 -14.41
CA GLU A 564 -1.83 30.62 -13.66
C GLU A 564 -0.72 30.58 -12.59
N SER A 565 -0.57 29.47 -11.86
CA SER A 565 0.37 29.37 -10.74
C SER A 565 1.53 28.41 -10.96
N GLY A 566 1.50 27.60 -12.01
CA GLY A 566 2.43 26.48 -12.16
C GLY A 566 2.16 25.35 -11.15
N LEU A 567 0.98 25.33 -10.52
CA LEU A 567 0.59 24.23 -9.64
C LEU A 567 0.22 23.03 -10.49
N ALA A 568 0.99 21.96 -10.40
CA ALA A 568 0.71 20.75 -11.13
C ALA A 568 0.31 19.62 -10.18
N LEU A 569 -0.78 18.93 -10.51
CA LEU A 569 -1.36 17.84 -9.72
C LEU A 569 -1.55 16.61 -10.59
N PHE A 570 -0.94 15.49 -10.19
CA PHE A 570 -0.92 14.26 -10.98
C PHE A 570 -1.31 13.06 -10.14
N SER A 571 -2.37 12.36 -10.55
CA SER A 571 -2.72 11.05 -9.97
C SER A 571 -1.87 9.95 -10.62
N GLY A 572 -1.32 9.04 -9.81
CA GLY A 572 -0.26 8.10 -10.16
C GLY A 572 -0.59 6.98 -11.17
N ARG A 573 -1.51 7.19 -12.12
CA ARG A 573 -1.83 6.21 -13.18
C ARG A 573 -1.78 6.75 -14.62
N VAL A 574 -1.52 8.03 -14.83
CA VAL A 574 -1.39 8.54 -16.22
C VAL A 574 0.07 8.39 -16.64
N THR A 575 0.39 7.29 -17.32
CA THR A 575 1.56 7.24 -18.20
C THR A 575 1.47 8.45 -19.12
N LYS A 576 2.50 9.33 -19.11
CA LYS A 576 2.55 10.50 -20.00
C LYS A 576 2.33 10.02 -21.44
N ARG A 577 1.13 10.23 -21.98
CA ARG A 577 0.95 10.26 -23.43
C ARG A 577 1.73 11.48 -23.89
N VAL A 578 2.93 11.24 -24.39
CA VAL A 578 3.66 12.23 -25.18
C VAL A 578 2.73 12.62 -26.32
N ARG A 579 2.18 13.83 -26.27
CA ARG A 579 1.55 14.44 -27.44
C ARG A 579 2.66 14.53 -28.48
N LYS A 580 2.62 13.67 -29.49
CA LYS A 580 3.31 13.94 -30.74
C LYS A 580 2.52 15.08 -31.39
N GLU A 581 3.17 16.23 -31.52
CA GLU A 581 2.72 17.30 -32.43
C GLU A 581 2.75 16.81 -33.87
#